data_AF-A0A1I0LTT0-F1
#
_entry.id   AF-A0A1I0LTT0-F1
#
_cell.length_a   1.000
_cell.length_b   1.000
_cell.length_c   1.000
_cell.angle_alpha   90.00
_cell.angle_beta   90.00
_cell.angle_gamma   90.00
#
_symmetry.space_group_name_H-M   'P 1'
#
loop_
_entity.id
_entity.type
_entity.pdbx_description
1 polymer ?
#
loop_
_entity_poly.entity_id
_entity_poly.type
_entity_poly.pdbx_seq_one_letter_code
_entity_poly.pdbx_strand_id
1 'polypeptide(L)'
;MSLIVYKTAPDRDCYVLWRTSSDSPVFIGDRAKTAARLRPECGHPSLAEQKLALADQTGSSHIDGEGGWDHEGVAAGGGCFPDGEMRFVPRSNLEAFVRAADAGDVERMLSLATEMQESHGSVGGGF
;
A
#
# COMPACT_ATOMS: atom_id res chain seq x y z
N MET A 1 -7.07 10.53 10.02
CA MET A 1 -6.23 10.25 8.85
C MET A 1 -5.84 8.78 8.93
N SER A 2 -6.24 7.94 7.97
CA SER A 2 -6.02 6.47 8.04
C SER A 2 -4.80 6.07 7.22
N LEU A 3 -3.71 5.75 7.92
CA LEU A 3 -2.54 5.11 7.33
C LEU A 3 -2.58 3.60 7.58
N ILE A 4 -2.24 2.84 6.55
CA ILE A 4 -1.96 1.41 6.62
C ILE A 4 -0.44 1.23 6.55
N VAL A 5 0.10 0.36 7.38
CA VAL A 5 1.49 -0.10 7.31
C VAL A 5 1.50 -1.43 6.57
N TYR A 6 2.28 -1.53 5.50
CA TYR A 6 2.58 -2.80 4.83
C TYR A 6 4.02 -3.17 5.11
N LYS A 7 4.27 -4.44 5.45
CA LYS A 7 5.62 -5.01 5.45
C LYS A 7 5.84 -5.66 4.08
N THR A 8 6.96 -5.34 3.45
CA THR A 8 7.22 -5.71 2.05
C THR A 8 7.54 -7.19 1.87
N ALA A 9 8.16 -7.83 2.86
CA ALA A 9 8.40 -9.27 2.94
C ALA A 9 8.54 -9.74 4.40
N PRO A 10 8.25 -11.01 4.73
CA PRO A 10 8.27 -11.50 6.12
C PRO A 10 9.62 -11.33 6.83
N ASP A 11 10.71 -11.54 6.09
CA ASP A 11 12.09 -11.57 6.54
C ASP A 11 12.85 -10.24 6.34
N ARG A 12 12.17 -9.20 5.85
CA ARG A 12 12.78 -7.89 5.59
C ARG A 12 12.32 -6.81 6.55
N ASP A 13 13.25 -6.02 7.04
CA ASP A 13 12.99 -4.80 7.81
C ASP A 13 12.69 -3.62 6.85
N CYS A 14 11.59 -3.73 6.10
CA CYS A 14 11.20 -2.75 5.10
C CYS A 14 9.67 -2.63 5.06
N TYR A 15 9.18 -1.42 5.36
CA TYR A 15 7.77 -1.10 5.51
C TYR A 15 7.38 0.09 4.64
N VAL A 16 6.14 0.06 4.18
CA VAL A 16 5.50 1.11 3.40
C VAL A 16 4.34 1.67 4.21
N LEU A 17 4.26 3.01 4.30
CA LEU A 17 3.06 3.69 4.74
C LEU A 17 2.19 4.01 3.53
N TRP A 18 0.95 3.55 3.59
CA TRP A 18 -0.05 3.76 2.56
C TRP A 18 -1.18 4.61 3.10
N ARG A 19 -1.60 5.61 2.33
CA ARG A 19 -2.73 6.47 2.67
C ARG A 19 -3.97 5.98 1.95
N THR A 20 -4.99 5.59 2.72
CA THR A 20 -6.23 5.03 2.15
C THR A 20 -7.13 6.07 1.51
N SER A 21 -6.98 7.36 1.84
CA SER A 21 -7.82 8.42 1.26
C SER A 21 -7.43 8.78 -0.17
N SER A 22 -6.23 8.38 -0.61
CA SER A 22 -5.69 8.67 -1.94
C SER A 22 -5.09 7.43 -2.60
N ASP A 23 -5.23 6.27 -1.95
CA ASP A 23 -4.62 4.99 -2.30
C ASP A 23 -3.18 5.16 -2.80
N SER A 24 -2.36 5.86 -2.02
CA SER A 24 -1.01 6.22 -2.44
C SER A 24 0.05 5.95 -1.36
N PRO A 25 1.28 5.60 -1.76
CA PRO A 25 2.37 5.50 -0.82
C PRO A 25 2.79 6.88 -0.32
N VAL A 26 3.14 6.95 0.97
CA VAL A 26 3.56 8.19 1.63
C VAL A 26 5.00 8.11 2.13
N PHE A 27 5.48 6.90 2.42
CA PHE A 27 6.78 6.69 3.01
C PHE A 27 7.24 5.24 2.83
N ILE A 28 8.54 5.05 2.71
CA ILE A 28 9.19 3.74 2.83
C ILE A 28 10.40 3.82 3.77
N GLY A 29 10.57 2.81 4.62
CA GLY A 29 11.72 2.74 5.51
C GLY A 29 11.76 1.48 6.35
N ASP A 30 12.79 1.38 7.18
CA ASP A 30 12.86 0.37 8.23
C ASP A 30 11.79 0.58 9.31
N ARG A 31 11.66 -0.36 10.23
CA ARG A 31 10.65 -0.31 11.30
C ARG A 31 10.77 0.95 12.15
N ALA A 32 12.00 1.38 12.47
CA ALA A 32 12.25 2.51 13.36
C ALA A 32 11.84 3.84 12.71
N LYS A 33 12.22 4.05 11.44
CA LYS A 33 11.84 5.24 10.67
C LYS A 33 10.33 5.27 10.43
N THR A 34 9.74 4.11 10.14
CA THR A 34 8.29 3.98 9.95
C THR A 34 7.54 4.32 11.24
N ALA A 35 8.01 3.85 12.39
CA ALA A 35 7.45 4.23 13.69
C ALA A 35 7.52 5.74 13.94
N ALA A 36 8.68 6.36 13.67
CA ALA A 36 8.85 7.79 13.82
C ALA A 36 7.88 8.59 12.93
N ARG A 37 7.64 8.14 11.69
CA ARG A 37 6.72 8.78 10.76
C ARG A 37 5.24 8.58 11.12
N LEU A 38 4.89 7.43 11.69
CA LEU A 38 3.52 7.04 12.02
C LEU A 38 3.01 7.67 13.34
N ARG A 39 3.89 7.88 14.32
CA ARG A 39 3.55 8.46 15.64
C ARG A 39 2.74 9.76 15.59
N PRO A 40 3.11 10.80 14.81
CA PRO A 40 2.33 12.03 14.74
C PRO A 40 0.95 11.84 14.10
N GLU A 41 0.77 10.80 13.27
CA GLU A 41 -0.47 10.55 12.51
C GLU A 41 -1.49 9.74 13.32
N CYS A 42 -1.03 8.95 14.28
CA CYS A 42 -1.88 8.06 15.08
C CYS A 42 -2.48 8.71 16.33
N GLY A 43 -2.06 9.93 16.70
CA GLY A 43 -2.54 10.64 17.90
C GLY A 43 -2.14 10.01 19.25
N HIS A 44 -1.70 8.74 19.26
CA HIS A 44 -1.18 8.05 20.44
C HIS A 44 0.00 7.13 20.08
N PRO A 45 1.14 7.19 20.80
CA PRO A 45 2.33 6.39 20.46
C PRO A 45 2.11 4.88 20.43
N SER A 46 1.25 4.34 21.30
CA SER A 46 0.96 2.90 21.35
C SER A 46 0.26 2.39 20.08
N LEU A 47 -0.52 3.23 19.39
CA LEU A 47 -1.21 2.84 18.17
C LEU A 47 -0.24 2.63 17.00
N ALA A 48 0.85 3.43 16.95
CA ALA A 48 1.90 3.23 15.95
C ALA A 48 2.60 1.88 16.14
N GLU A 49 2.93 1.52 17.39
CA GLU A 49 3.54 0.22 17.68
C GLU A 49 2.58 -0.95 17.46
N GLN A 50 1.29 -0.81 17.79
CA GLN A 50 0.28 -1.82 17.49
C GLN A 50 0.15 -2.08 15.98
N LYS A 51 0.11 -1.02 15.16
CA LYS A 51 0.08 -1.15 13.70
C LYS A 51 1.31 -1.85 13.13
N LEU A 52 2.49 -1.50 13.63
CA LEU A 52 3.73 -2.14 13.22
C LEU A 52 3.80 -3.60 13.66
N ALA A 53 3.43 -3.90 14.91
CA ALA A 53 3.38 -5.27 15.42
C ALA A 53 2.38 -6.13 14.63
N LEU A 54 1.26 -5.55 14.20
CA LEU A 54 0.31 -6.24 13.34
C LEU A 54 0.91 -6.51 11.96
N ALA A 55 1.51 -5.49 11.33
CA ALA A 55 2.18 -5.66 10.04
C ALA A 55 3.37 -6.66 10.10
N ASP A 56 4.03 -6.78 11.24
CA ASP A 56 5.06 -7.79 11.48
C ASP A 56 4.49 -9.21 11.44
N GLN A 57 3.33 -9.42 12.04
CA GLN A 57 2.68 -10.72 12.13
C GLN A 57 1.98 -11.12 10.83
N THR A 58 1.29 -10.17 10.20
CA THR A 58 0.35 -10.46 9.11
C THR A 58 0.73 -9.78 7.80
N GLY A 59 1.77 -8.97 7.73
CA GLY A 59 2.18 -8.27 6.51
C GLY A 59 1.45 -6.94 6.27
N SER A 60 0.37 -6.65 7.01
CA SER A 60 -0.30 -5.35 6.99
C SER A 60 -0.94 -5.01 8.33
N SER A 61 -1.01 -3.72 8.66
CA SER A 61 -1.77 -3.22 9.81
C SER A 61 -3.29 -3.16 9.60
N HIS A 62 -3.78 -3.57 8.43
CA HIS A 62 -5.19 -3.60 8.08
C HIS A 62 -5.60 -5.03 7.76
N ILE A 63 -6.54 -5.57 8.55
CA ILE A 63 -7.01 -6.96 8.44
C ILE A 63 -8.53 -6.92 8.27
N ASP A 64 -9.00 -6.46 7.11
CA ASP A 64 -10.37 -6.74 6.65
C ASP A 64 -10.29 -7.76 5.51
N GLY A 65 -9.81 -8.97 5.83
CA GLY A 65 -9.76 -10.12 4.91
C GLY A 65 -8.71 -10.08 3.80
N GLU A 66 -8.24 -8.89 3.40
CA GLU A 66 -7.45 -8.68 2.17
C GLU A 66 -6.09 -7.97 2.40
N GLY A 67 -5.59 -7.86 3.64
CA GLY A 67 -4.30 -7.16 3.90
C GLY A 67 -3.12 -8.08 4.21
N GLY A 68 -3.39 -9.36 4.45
CA GLY A 68 -2.44 -10.34 4.99
C GLY A 68 -1.26 -10.65 4.08
N TRP A 69 -0.33 -11.50 4.53
CA TRP A 69 0.77 -12.03 3.71
C TRP A 69 0.28 -12.73 2.45
N ASP A 70 -0.91 -13.32 2.52
CA ASP A 70 -1.57 -14.00 1.41
C ASP A 70 -2.13 -13.02 0.36
N HIS A 71 -2.04 -11.72 0.60
CA HIS A 71 -2.54 -10.73 -0.36
C HIS A 71 -1.52 -10.42 -1.45
N GLU A 72 -2.02 -10.44 -2.70
CA GLU A 72 -1.21 -10.34 -3.91
C GLU A 72 -0.62 -8.94 -4.15
N GLY A 73 -1.19 -7.88 -3.56
CA GLY A 73 -0.77 -6.50 -3.83
C GLY A 73 -1.54 -5.39 -3.13
N VAL A 74 -1.63 -4.21 -3.71
CA VAL A 74 -2.45 -3.09 -3.21
C VAL A 74 -2.96 -2.28 -4.40
N ALA A 75 -4.14 -1.67 -4.28
CA ALA A 75 -4.59 -0.69 -5.25
C ALA A 75 -3.82 0.63 -5.06
N ALA A 76 -3.31 1.17 -6.17
CA ALA A 76 -2.75 2.50 -6.29
C ALA A 76 -3.76 3.41 -6.99
N GLY A 77 -4.18 4.44 -6.28
CA GLY A 77 -5.16 5.42 -6.71
C GLY A 77 -4.68 6.20 -7.92
N GLY A 78 -5.65 6.72 -8.68
CA GLY A 78 -5.39 7.51 -9.89
C GLY A 78 -4.44 8.69 -9.71
N GLY A 79 -4.39 9.27 -8.51
CA GLY A 79 -3.44 10.34 -8.17
C GLY A 79 -1.97 9.92 -8.20
N CYS A 80 -1.65 8.62 -8.29
CA CYS A 80 -0.29 8.12 -8.49
C CYS A 80 0.16 8.18 -9.95
N PHE A 81 -0.77 8.35 -10.90
CA PHE A 81 -0.49 8.22 -12.33
C PHE A 81 -0.98 9.45 -13.11
N PRO A 82 -0.30 9.82 -14.20
CA PRO A 82 -0.63 11.04 -14.96
C PRO A 82 -1.97 10.95 -15.70
N ASP A 83 -2.43 9.74 -15.98
CA ASP A 83 -3.71 9.47 -16.65
C ASP A 83 -4.90 9.40 -15.68
N GLY A 84 -4.65 9.44 -14.37
CA GLY A 84 -5.71 9.37 -13.36
C GLY A 84 -6.30 7.97 -13.15
N GLU A 85 -5.72 6.94 -13.78
CA GLU A 85 -6.24 5.56 -13.71
C GLU A 85 -5.73 4.81 -12.49
N MET A 86 -6.61 4.01 -11.87
CA MET A 86 -6.23 3.12 -10.78
C MET A 86 -5.50 1.88 -11.29
N ARG A 87 -4.50 1.44 -10.54
CA ARG A 87 -3.70 0.26 -10.90
C ARG A 87 -3.42 -0.63 -9.70
N PHE A 88 -3.22 -1.91 -9.95
CA PHE A 88 -2.85 -2.87 -8.94
C PHE A 88 -1.33 -3.00 -8.86
N VAL A 89 -0.76 -2.84 -7.67
CA VAL A 89 0.67 -2.99 -7.41
C VAL A 89 0.90 -4.33 -6.71
N PRO A 90 1.51 -5.33 -7.38
CA PRO A 90 1.86 -6.59 -6.74
C PRO A 90 2.75 -6.36 -5.52
N ARG A 91 2.57 -7.16 -4.46
CA ARG A 91 3.34 -7.03 -3.22
C ARG A 91 4.85 -7.17 -3.47
N SER A 92 5.23 -8.08 -4.36
CA SER A 92 6.61 -8.27 -4.82
C SER A 92 7.23 -7.00 -5.43
N ASN A 93 6.40 -6.13 -5.99
CA ASN A 93 6.80 -4.87 -6.61
C ASN A 93 6.66 -3.67 -5.67
N LEU A 94 6.01 -3.81 -4.51
CA LEU A 94 5.64 -2.71 -3.63
C LEU A 94 6.83 -1.83 -3.24
N GLU A 95 7.95 -2.44 -2.83
CA GLU A 95 9.18 -1.70 -2.49
C GLU A 95 9.69 -0.88 -3.69
N ALA A 96 9.77 -1.49 -4.87
CA ALA A 96 10.27 -0.83 -6.07
C ALA A 96 9.31 0.27 -6.55
N PHE A 97 8.00 0.05 -6.42
CA PHE A 97 6.97 1.00 -6.80
C PHE A 97 7.04 2.26 -5.94
N VAL A 98 7.16 2.12 -4.62
CA VAL A 98 7.25 3.27 -3.72
C VAL A 98 8.53 4.07 -3.94
N ARG A 99 9.66 3.39 -4.22
CA ARG A 99 10.90 4.10 -4.58
C ARG A 99 10.78 4.86 -5.90
N ALA A 100 10.11 4.29 -6.89
CA ALA A 100 9.83 4.98 -8.15
C ALA A 100 8.92 6.20 -7.92
N ALA A 101 7.89 6.06 -7.07
CA ALA A 101 7.01 7.17 -6.69
C ALA A 101 7.75 8.30 -5.97
N ASP A 102 8.64 7.98 -5.03
CA ASP A 102 9.49 8.96 -4.32
C ASP A 102 10.44 9.70 -5.29
N ALA A 103 10.92 9.01 -6.33
CA ALA A 103 11.76 9.58 -7.38
C ALA A 103 10.98 10.32 -8.49
N GLY A 104 9.64 10.23 -8.52
CA GLY A 104 8.82 10.73 -9.61
C GLY A 104 8.99 9.96 -10.93
N ASP A 105 9.51 8.73 -10.89
CA ASP A 105 9.74 7.87 -12.05
C ASP A 105 8.45 7.15 -12.46
N VAL A 106 7.60 7.89 -13.19
CA VAL A 106 6.28 7.42 -13.63
C VAL A 106 6.39 6.21 -14.56
N GLU A 107 7.38 6.17 -15.46
CA GLU A 107 7.57 5.03 -16.37
C GLU A 107 7.84 3.74 -15.56
N ARG A 108 8.69 3.85 -14.55
CA ARG A 108 8.97 2.72 -13.67
C ARG A 108 7.74 2.34 -12.85
N MET A 109 6.97 3.29 -12.33
CA MET A 109 5.72 3.02 -11.63
C MET A 109 4.73 2.24 -12.52
N LEU A 110 4.56 2.66 -13.78
CA LEU A 110 3.71 1.98 -14.75
C LEU A 110 4.20 0.55 -15.04
N SER A 111 5.52 0.34 -15.15
CA SER A 111 6.09 -1.00 -15.38
C SER A 111 5.90 -1.98 -14.20
N LEU A 112 5.64 -1.44 -13.00
CA LEU A 112 5.53 -2.20 -11.75
C LEU A 112 4.09 -2.46 -11.32
N ALA A 113 3.13 -1.81 -11.98
CA ALA A 113 1.71 -1.93 -11.69
C ALA A 113 0.96 -2.51 -12.89
N THR A 114 -0.12 -3.23 -12.63
CA THR A 114 -1.00 -3.76 -13.67
C THR A 114 -2.27 -2.93 -13.71
N GLU A 115 -2.79 -2.67 -14.90
CA GLU A 115 -4.11 -2.05 -15.05
C GLU A 115 -5.16 -2.88 -14.30
N MET A 116 -5.93 -2.22 -13.44
CA MET A 116 -7.11 -2.84 -12.88
C MET A 116 -8.17 -2.80 -13.98
N GLN A 117 -8.52 -3.95 -14.56
CA GLN A 117 -9.73 -4.01 -15.36
C GLN A 117 -10.88 -3.65 -14.44
N GLU A 118 -11.59 -2.55 -14.75
CA GLU A 118 -12.91 -2.35 -14.19
C GLU A 118 -13.68 -3.63 -14.49
N SER A 119 -14.10 -4.34 -13.44
CA SER A 119 -15.15 -5.33 -13.60
C SER A 119 -16.34 -4.54 -14.09
N HIS A 120 -16.51 -4.46 -15.42
CA HIS A 120 -17.77 -4.08 -16.03
C HIS A 120 -18.80 -4.97 -15.37
N GLY A 121 -19.57 -4.38 -14.45
CA GLY A 121 -20.64 -5.07 -13.77
C GLY A 121 -21.47 -5.75 -14.84
N SER A 122 -21.52 -7.08 -14.78
CA SER A 122 -22.40 -7.85 -15.63
C SER A 122 -23.81 -7.56 -15.13
N VAL A 123 -24.38 -6.43 -15.54
CA VAL A 123 -25.81 -6.18 -15.54
C VAL A 123 -26.35 -6.94 -16.75
N GLY A 124 -26.33 -8.25 -16.64
CA GLY A 124 -27.03 -9.17 -17.53
C GLY A 124 -28.40 -9.46 -16.95
N GLY A 125 -29.26 -8.44 -16.91
CA GLY A 125 -30.70 -8.67 -16.90
C GLY A 125 -31.08 -9.30 -18.25
N GLY A 126 -31.79 -10.42 -18.23
CA GLY A 126 -32.20 -11.06 -19.48
C GLY A 126 -32.90 -12.40 -19.29
N PHE A 127 -34.19 -12.29 -18.95
CA PHE A 127 -35.29 -13.27 -19.08
C PHE A 127 -35.37 -14.46 -18.12
#